data_AF-A0A7S4SRJ5-F1
#
_entry.id   AF-A0A7S4SRJ5-F1
#
_cell.length_a   1.000
_cell.length_b   1.000
_cell.length_c   1.000
_cell.angle_alpha   90.00
_cell.angle_beta   90.00
_cell.angle_gamma   90.00
#
_symmetry.space_group_name_H-M   'P 1'
#
loop_
_entity.id
_entity.type
_entity.pdbx_description
1 polymer ?
#
loop_
_entity_poly.entity_id
_entity_poly.type
_entity_poly.pdbx_seq_one_letter_code
_entity_poly.pdbx_strand_id
1 'polypeptide(L)'
;VYANKQDLPNAMPAAEVLDKMGLHNLRNREWHLQASAATTGDGLYEGLDWLCGALKAKKAGGSGGNSGGGGGGGGGQGPAPQQPQRKPETEEEREARRKEELLVEWLEREDNDDDEFLGQLADCTLDSWDHRTHLRIAWLLLQRHGRKAGLPKIFDGIRHFIANSKRTQRSRGTTFHETMTYFWVHMVHYALETTANPTGDFKGFLFMNPQLSNGGLFLHYYTKELMLHNAGARLEVALPDKRPLPSLIGGAEPGKPVRPLEQRLAPGRPMDDEAFLRCFHEGRLPSWGHEAKLRVVWCLLREHGRMKGGTEKVLQALQQAEGSGHNVTASYFWLQMVTLADVKAGDLTTYAQFAQLPSSQKLLNPDLIDKHYSDRAIADGATDLRFPDRKPLPSFVR
;
A
#
# COMPACT_ATOMS: atom_id res chain seq x y z
N VAL A 1 23.11 2.74 -15.14
CA VAL A 1 21.87 3.50 -15.44
C VAL A 1 20.94 2.58 -16.22
N TYR A 2 19.68 2.46 -15.82
CA TYR A 2 18.68 1.73 -16.60
C TYR A 2 17.85 2.69 -17.44
N ALA A 3 17.92 2.59 -18.76
CA ALA A 3 16.99 3.24 -19.68
C ALA A 3 15.70 2.41 -19.74
N ASN A 4 14.89 2.51 -18.69
CA ASN A 4 13.71 1.68 -18.50
C ASN A 4 12.54 2.08 -19.42
N LYS A 5 11.59 1.16 -19.60
CA LYS A 5 10.36 1.27 -20.40
C LYS A 5 10.54 1.18 -21.91
N GLN A 6 11.55 0.45 -22.38
CA GLN A 6 11.82 0.29 -23.81
C GLN A 6 10.73 -0.50 -24.55
N ASP A 7 9.79 -1.10 -23.83
CA ASP A 7 8.56 -1.72 -24.32
C ASP A 7 7.52 -0.72 -24.85
N LEU A 8 7.68 0.58 -24.57
CA LEU A 8 6.74 1.62 -25.02
C LEU A 8 7.13 2.18 -26.40
N PRO A 9 6.18 2.42 -27.32
CA PRO A 9 6.46 2.88 -28.69
C PRO A 9 7.11 4.27 -28.78
N ASN A 10 7.00 5.09 -27.72
CA ASN A 10 7.61 6.41 -27.62
C ASN A 10 8.80 6.44 -26.64
N ALA A 11 9.33 5.28 -26.27
CA ALA A 11 10.49 5.21 -25.40
C ALA A 11 11.71 5.78 -26.11
N MET A 12 12.45 6.65 -25.42
CA MET A 12 13.69 7.19 -25.93
C MET A 12 14.73 6.06 -26.05
N PRO A 13 15.35 5.86 -27.22
CA PRO A 13 16.39 4.85 -27.40
C PRO A 13 17.55 5.09 -26.43
N ALA A 14 18.21 4.01 -25.99
CA ALA A 14 19.33 4.11 -25.06
C ALA A 14 20.44 5.07 -25.53
N ALA A 15 20.72 5.14 -26.84
CA ALA A 15 21.69 6.09 -27.40
C ALA A 15 21.31 7.56 -27.14
N GLU A 16 20.04 7.92 -27.27
CA GLU A 16 19.59 9.28 -26.95
C GLU A 16 19.58 9.56 -25.44
N VAL A 17 19.28 8.55 -24.62
CA VAL A 17 19.37 8.65 -23.15
C VAL A 17 20.81 8.91 -22.72
N LEU A 18 21.78 8.21 -23.32
CA LEU A 18 23.21 8.40 -23.09
C LEU A 18 23.64 9.85 -23.31
N ASP A 19 23.22 10.43 -24.43
CA ASP A 19 23.56 11.80 -24.83
C ASP A 19 22.88 12.83 -23.93
N LYS A 20 21.57 12.69 -23.68
CA LYS A 20 20.83 13.65 -22.85
C LYS A 20 21.25 13.63 -21.38
N MET A 21 21.66 12.48 -20.87
CA MET A 21 22.21 12.37 -19.52
C MET A 21 23.70 12.75 -19.46
N GLY A 22 24.33 13.02 -20.61
CA GLY A 22 25.73 13.41 -20.70
C GLY A 22 26.68 12.36 -20.11
N LEU A 23 26.33 11.07 -20.18
CA LEU A 23 27.08 10.01 -19.50
C LEU A 23 28.50 9.88 -20.07
N HIS A 24 28.70 10.21 -21.35
CA HIS A 24 30.02 10.29 -21.98
C HIS A 24 30.96 11.34 -21.35
N ASN A 25 30.43 12.32 -20.61
CA ASN A 25 31.22 13.34 -19.90
C ASN A 25 31.75 12.86 -18.54
N LEU A 26 31.25 11.72 -18.03
CA LEU A 26 31.69 11.16 -16.76
C LEU A 26 33.03 10.44 -16.92
N ARG A 27 34.12 11.06 -16.44
CA ARG A 27 35.48 10.50 -16.49
C ARG A 27 35.98 9.88 -15.18
N ASN A 28 35.34 10.23 -14.06
CA ASN A 28 35.79 9.84 -12.71
C ASN A 28 34.98 8.70 -12.08
N ARG A 29 34.17 7.99 -12.87
CA ARG A 29 33.39 6.83 -12.42
C ARG A 29 33.12 5.91 -13.59
N GLU A 30 33.24 4.60 -13.35
CA GLU A 30 32.71 3.60 -14.27
C GLU A 30 31.19 3.69 -14.29
N TRP A 31 30.63 3.60 -15.49
CA TRP A 31 29.20 3.66 -15.70
C TRP A 31 28.83 2.70 -16.83
N HIS A 32 27.59 2.26 -16.81
CA HIS A 32 26.96 1.45 -17.86
C HIS A 32 25.55 1.94 -18.07
N LEU A 33 25.10 1.91 -19.31
CA LEU A 33 23.72 2.20 -19.67
C LEU A 33 23.09 0.91 -20.20
N GLN A 34 22.01 0.48 -19.56
CA GLN A 34 21.30 -0.73 -19.90
C GLN A 34 19.87 -0.39 -20.31
N ALA A 35 19.52 -0.69 -21.56
CA ALA A 35 18.12 -0.69 -22.02
C ALA A 35 17.34 -1.76 -21.23
N SER A 36 16.17 -1.41 -20.70
CA SER A 36 15.36 -2.39 -19.96
C SER A 36 13.85 -2.14 -20.06
N ALA A 37 13.09 -3.20 -19.77
CA ALA A 37 11.66 -3.16 -19.55
C ALA A 37 11.36 -3.89 -18.23
N ALA A 38 11.15 -3.11 -17.16
CA ALA A 38 10.96 -3.68 -15.82
C ALA A 38 9.72 -4.58 -15.68
N THR A 39 8.73 -4.41 -16.57
CA THR A 39 7.49 -5.20 -16.61
C THR A 39 7.69 -6.59 -17.18
N THR A 40 8.59 -6.76 -18.14
CA THR A 40 8.92 -8.06 -18.77
C THR A 40 10.17 -8.68 -18.16
N GLY A 41 11.01 -7.87 -17.49
CA GLY A 41 12.29 -8.27 -16.93
C GLY A 41 13.46 -8.11 -17.90
N ASP A 42 13.20 -7.72 -19.15
CA ASP A 42 14.23 -7.61 -20.18
C ASP A 42 15.30 -6.57 -19.81
N GLY A 43 16.57 -6.92 -20.00
CA GLY A 43 17.71 -6.06 -19.74
C GLY A 43 18.11 -5.95 -18.27
N LEU A 44 17.29 -6.42 -17.32
CA LEU A 44 17.60 -6.31 -15.88
C LEU A 44 18.74 -7.25 -15.47
N TYR A 45 18.81 -8.44 -16.07
CA TYR A 45 19.87 -9.40 -15.76
C TYR A 45 21.23 -8.86 -16.22
N GLU A 46 21.30 -8.36 -17.45
CA GLU A 46 22.52 -7.86 -18.09
C GLU A 46 23.08 -6.62 -17.37
N GLY A 47 22.20 -5.72 -16.94
CA GLY A 47 22.64 -4.54 -16.18
C GLY A 47 23.14 -4.90 -14.78
N LEU A 48 22.57 -5.94 -14.15
CA LEU A 48 23.03 -6.46 -12.86
C LEU A 48 24.31 -7.28 -12.99
N ASP A 49 24.46 -8.06 -14.05
CA ASP A 49 25.68 -8.81 -14.34
C ASP A 49 26.87 -7.87 -14.53
N TRP A 50 26.69 -6.79 -15.31
CA TRP A 50 27.70 -5.74 -15.44
C TRP A 50 28.07 -5.11 -14.09
N LEU A 51 27.06 -4.75 -13.27
CA LEU A 51 27.30 -4.14 -11.97
C LEU A 51 28.06 -5.09 -11.03
N CYS A 52 27.67 -6.37 -11.00
CA CYS A 52 28.37 -7.40 -10.25
C CYS A 52 29.83 -7.53 -10.70
N GLY A 53 30.08 -7.51 -12.01
CA GLY A 53 31.42 -7.50 -12.58
C GLY A 53 32.25 -6.29 -12.10
N ALA A 54 31.70 -5.08 -12.22
CA ALA A 54 32.36 -3.84 -11.80
C ALA A 54 32.68 -3.83 -10.29
N LEU A 55 31.76 -4.32 -9.45
CA LEU A 55 31.98 -4.42 -8.00
C LEU A 55 33.05 -5.46 -7.63
N LYS A 56 33.09 -6.60 -8.33
CA LYS A 56 34.12 -7.63 -8.14
C LYS A 56 35.50 -7.13 -8.56
N ALA A 57 35.60 -6.44 -9.70
CA ALA A 57 36.85 -5.81 -10.15
C ALA A 57 37.38 -4.79 -9.13
N LYS A 58 36.48 -4.00 -8.53
CA LYS A 58 36.84 -3.03 -7.49
C LYS A 58 37.27 -3.69 -6.17
N LYS A 59 36.69 -4.85 -5.80
CA LYS A 59 37.12 -5.64 -4.63
C LYS A 59 38.47 -6.31 -4.84
N ALA A 60 38.74 -6.82 -6.04
CA ALA A 60 40.03 -7.42 -6.39
C ALA A 60 41.18 -6.39 -6.39
N GLY A 61 40.89 -5.13 -6.72
CA GLY A 61 41.85 -4.01 -6.61
C GLY A 61 42.03 -3.42 -5.20
N GLY A 62 41.31 -3.92 -4.19
CA GLY A 62 41.25 -3.35 -2.84
C GLY A 62 41.79 -4.22 -1.71
N SER A 63 42.31 -5.42 -1.99
CA SER A 63 42.95 -6.28 -0.99
C SER A 63 44.44 -6.45 -1.32
N GLY A 64 45.25 -5.64 -0.63
CA GLY A 64 46.71 -5.61 -0.81
C GLY A 64 47.38 -4.89 0.37
N GLY A 65 47.36 -5.53 1.53
CA GLY A 65 48.22 -5.20 2.68
C GLY A 65 48.10 -6.36 3.67
N ASN A 66 49.15 -6.96 4.23
CA ASN A 66 50.53 -6.56 4.36
C ASN A 66 51.32 -7.82 4.80
N SER A 67 52.26 -8.31 4.01
CA SER A 67 53.34 -9.19 4.48
C SER A 67 54.66 -8.44 4.39
N GLY A 68 54.96 -7.68 5.45
CA GLY A 68 56.24 -7.04 5.64
C GLY A 68 57.28 -8.06 6.10
N GLY A 69 58.28 -8.31 5.24
CA GLY A 69 59.44 -9.15 5.52
C GLY A 69 60.59 -8.90 4.54
N GLY A 70 61.26 -7.75 4.70
CA GLY A 70 62.69 -7.56 4.40
C GLY A 70 63.16 -7.40 2.95
N GLY A 71 63.96 -6.34 2.69
CA GLY A 71 64.93 -6.31 1.59
C GLY A 71 64.92 -5.01 0.80
N GLY A 72 66.03 -4.27 0.82
CA GLY A 72 66.15 -2.93 0.26
C GLY A 72 66.19 -2.85 -1.26
N GLY A 73 66.07 -1.62 -1.77
CA GLY A 73 66.26 -1.30 -3.18
C GLY A 73 65.66 0.06 -3.53
N GLY A 74 66.51 1.07 -3.74
CA GLY A 74 66.11 2.43 -4.05
C GLY A 74 65.44 2.59 -5.42
N GLY A 75 64.56 3.58 -5.51
CA GLY A 75 63.95 4.04 -6.76
C GLY A 75 62.88 5.10 -6.47
N GLY A 76 63.10 6.34 -6.94
CA GLY A 76 62.32 7.52 -6.57
C GLY A 76 60.82 7.42 -6.86
N GLN A 77 60.01 7.92 -5.92
CA GLN A 77 58.58 8.14 -6.10
C GLN A 77 58.30 9.65 -6.06
N GLY A 78 57.70 10.15 -7.13
CA GLY A 78 57.02 11.45 -7.12
C GLY A 78 55.85 11.43 -6.12
N PRO A 79 55.34 12.60 -5.71
CA PRO A 79 54.36 12.68 -4.63
C PRO A 79 53.08 11.94 -5.01
N ALA A 80 52.66 11.01 -4.16
CA ALA A 80 51.40 10.29 -4.29
C ALA A 80 50.21 11.28 -4.29
N PRO A 81 49.18 11.07 -5.13
CA PRO A 81 47.99 11.89 -5.08
C PRO A 81 47.31 11.71 -3.72
N GLN A 82 47.17 12.80 -2.97
CA GLN A 82 46.41 12.80 -1.73
C GLN A 82 44.98 12.34 -2.03
N GLN A 83 44.57 11.23 -1.41
CA GLN A 83 43.19 10.77 -1.46
C GLN A 83 42.28 11.91 -0.97
N PRO A 84 41.20 12.25 -1.69
CA PRO A 84 40.30 13.30 -1.25
C PRO A 84 39.73 12.92 0.12
N GLN A 85 39.94 13.78 1.12
CA GLN A 85 39.33 13.62 2.44
C GLN A 85 37.82 13.49 2.27
N ARG A 86 37.27 12.30 2.61
CA ARG A 86 35.82 12.08 2.62
C ARG A 86 35.19 13.10 3.55
N LYS A 87 34.18 13.82 3.06
CA LYS A 87 33.34 14.68 3.90
C LYS A 87 32.83 13.87 5.11
N PRO A 88 32.76 14.47 6.30
CA PRO A 88 32.16 13.80 7.45
C PRO A 88 30.71 13.43 7.11
N GLU A 89 30.38 12.14 7.27
CA GLU A 89 29.04 11.61 7.01
C GLU A 89 28.00 12.30 7.88
N THR A 90 26.85 12.60 7.28
CA THR A 90 25.68 13.14 7.99
C THR A 90 25.01 12.07 8.86
N GLU A 91 24.20 12.48 9.83
CA GLU A 91 23.45 11.52 10.67
C GLU A 91 22.45 10.70 9.85
N GLU A 92 21.87 11.29 8.80
CA GLU A 92 20.98 10.59 7.87
C GLU A 92 21.71 9.49 7.09
N GLU A 93 22.93 9.76 6.62
CA GLU A 93 23.77 8.76 5.92
C GLU A 93 24.16 7.60 6.85
N ARG A 94 24.44 7.90 8.13
CA ARG A 94 24.74 6.89 9.15
C ARG A 94 23.53 6.04 9.50
N GLU A 95 22.35 6.63 9.56
CA GLU A 95 21.10 5.91 9.82
C GLU A 95 20.72 5.01 8.63
N ALA A 96 20.87 5.51 7.41
CA ALA A 96 20.65 4.73 6.19
C ALA A 96 21.59 3.52 6.12
N ARG A 97 22.89 3.72 6.39
CA ARG A 97 23.87 2.62 6.43
C ARG A 97 23.54 1.58 7.49
N ARG A 98 23.18 2.00 8.71
CA ARG A 98 22.77 1.06 9.78
C ARG A 98 21.55 0.21 9.39
N LYS A 99 20.59 0.79 8.65
CA LYS A 99 19.43 0.05 8.13
C LYS A 99 19.83 -0.96 7.04
N GLU A 100 20.74 -0.58 6.16
CA GLU A 100 21.29 -1.47 5.13
C GLU A 100 22.06 -2.64 5.74
N GLU A 101 22.97 -2.37 6.69
CA GLU A 101 23.74 -3.39 7.43
C GLU A 101 22.80 -4.36 8.16
N LEU A 102 21.75 -3.86 8.81
CA LEU A 102 20.74 -4.69 9.49
C LEU A 102 19.99 -5.60 8.52
N LEU A 103 19.61 -5.10 7.34
CA LEU A 103 18.94 -5.91 6.32
C LEU A 103 19.87 -7.00 5.78
N VAL A 104 21.14 -6.68 5.52
CA VAL A 104 22.14 -7.67 5.09
C VAL A 104 22.30 -8.77 6.14
N GLU A 105 22.46 -8.40 7.41
CA GLU A 105 22.52 -9.35 8.52
C GLU A 105 21.30 -10.27 8.53
N TRP A 106 20.09 -9.75 8.31
CA TRP A 106 18.86 -10.53 8.30
C TRP A 106 18.74 -11.51 7.13
N LEU A 107 19.33 -11.17 5.97
CA LEU A 107 19.36 -12.03 4.79
C LEU A 107 20.40 -13.16 4.92
N GLU A 108 21.50 -12.89 5.65
CA GLU A 108 22.55 -13.86 5.93
C GLU A 108 22.19 -14.85 7.05
N ARG A 109 21.25 -14.51 7.94
CA ARG A 109 20.79 -15.43 9.01
C ARG A 109 20.17 -16.70 8.41
N GLU A 110 20.58 -17.86 8.90
CA GLU A 110 19.97 -19.14 8.55
C GLU A 110 18.58 -19.28 9.16
N ASP A 111 17.63 -19.72 8.34
CA ASP A 111 16.27 -20.00 8.76
C ASP A 111 16.12 -21.52 8.93
N ASN A 112 15.67 -21.95 10.11
CA ASN A 112 15.16 -23.30 10.31
C ASN A 112 13.87 -23.53 9.50
N ASP A 113 13.41 -24.77 9.43
CA ASP A 113 12.17 -25.11 8.74
C ASP A 113 10.97 -24.30 9.27
N ASP A 114 10.02 -23.97 8.39
CA ASP A 114 8.90 -23.09 8.73
C ASP A 114 7.90 -23.75 9.68
N ASP A 115 7.70 -25.07 9.60
CA ASP A 115 6.86 -25.80 10.55
C ASP A 115 7.55 -25.92 11.91
N GLU A 116 8.86 -26.17 11.91
CA GLU A 116 9.68 -26.16 13.14
C GLU A 116 9.62 -24.79 13.83
N PHE A 117 9.77 -23.71 13.08
CA PHE A 117 9.70 -22.34 13.59
C PHE A 117 8.32 -22.03 14.23
N LEU A 118 7.22 -22.43 13.58
CA LEU A 118 5.88 -22.25 14.16
C LEU A 118 5.62 -23.16 15.37
N GLY A 119 6.21 -24.36 15.38
CA GLY A 119 6.23 -25.23 16.57
C GLY A 119 6.93 -24.56 17.75
N GLN A 120 8.13 -24.00 17.51
CA GLN A 120 8.88 -23.27 18.54
C GLN A 120 8.13 -22.03 19.05
N LEU A 121 7.35 -21.34 18.20
CA LEU A 121 6.47 -20.27 18.63
C LEU A 121 5.39 -20.78 19.60
N ALA A 122 4.73 -21.89 19.25
CA ALA A 122 3.69 -22.50 20.08
C ALA A 122 4.25 -22.99 21.43
N ASP A 123 5.43 -23.61 21.41
CA ASP A 123 6.09 -24.15 22.61
C ASP A 123 6.86 -23.09 23.42
N CYS A 124 6.85 -21.83 22.96
CA CYS A 124 7.57 -20.71 23.58
C CYS A 124 9.10 -20.89 23.66
N THR A 125 9.69 -21.64 22.73
CA THR A 125 11.11 -22.01 22.70
C THR A 125 11.97 -21.24 21.70
N LEU A 126 11.40 -20.28 20.95
CA LEU A 126 12.15 -19.48 19.97
C LEU A 126 13.44 -18.84 20.53
N ASP A 127 14.50 -18.95 19.73
CA ASP A 127 15.84 -18.46 20.05
C ASP A 127 16.06 -16.96 19.84
N SER A 128 15.11 -16.27 19.20
CA SER A 128 15.12 -14.82 19.02
C SER A 128 13.73 -14.25 19.26
N TRP A 129 13.68 -12.99 19.68
CA TRP A 129 12.43 -12.24 19.84
C TRP A 129 12.61 -10.78 19.41
N ASP A 130 13.03 -10.61 18.16
CA ASP A 130 13.35 -9.34 17.53
C ASP A 130 12.35 -8.99 16.41
N HIS A 131 12.54 -7.84 15.75
CA HIS A 131 11.65 -7.37 14.69
C HIS A 131 11.53 -8.38 13.53
N ARG A 132 12.64 -9.00 13.10
CA ARG A 132 12.66 -10.05 12.06
C ARG A 132 11.76 -11.23 12.43
N THR A 133 11.85 -11.67 13.69
CA THR A 133 11.04 -12.79 14.21
C THR A 133 9.54 -12.49 14.06
N HIS A 134 9.10 -11.29 14.43
CA HIS A 134 7.69 -10.89 14.34
C HIS A 134 7.21 -10.82 12.87
N LEU A 135 8.05 -10.32 11.97
CA LEU A 135 7.75 -10.30 10.53
C LEU A 135 7.62 -11.72 9.96
N ARG A 136 8.49 -12.66 10.36
CA ARG A 136 8.44 -14.06 9.90
C ARG A 136 7.15 -14.75 10.35
N ILE A 137 6.75 -14.55 11.62
CA ILE A 137 5.47 -15.06 12.16
C ILE A 137 4.30 -14.53 11.34
N ALA A 138 4.25 -13.21 11.09
CA ALA A 138 3.17 -12.60 10.32
C ALA A 138 3.14 -13.12 8.89
N TRP A 139 4.30 -13.22 8.23
CA TRP A 139 4.43 -13.70 6.85
C TRP A 139 3.91 -15.13 6.70
N LEU A 140 4.39 -16.06 7.54
CA LEU A 140 3.97 -17.46 7.50
C LEU A 140 2.47 -17.65 7.74
N LEU A 141 1.94 -17.04 8.80
CA LEU A 141 0.55 -17.24 9.18
C LEU A 141 -0.43 -16.57 8.21
N LEU A 142 -0.04 -15.45 7.59
CA LEU A 142 -0.82 -14.83 6.51
C LEU A 142 -0.77 -15.67 5.23
N GLN A 143 0.39 -16.18 4.83
CA GLN A 143 0.52 -16.98 3.62
C GLN A 143 -0.24 -18.32 3.72
N ARG A 144 -0.25 -18.96 4.89
CA ARG A 144 -0.91 -20.26 5.11
C ARG A 144 -2.43 -20.16 5.30
N HIS A 145 -2.92 -19.08 5.89
CA HIS A 145 -4.32 -18.99 6.34
C HIS A 145 -5.08 -17.79 5.76
N GLY A 146 -4.41 -16.92 5.01
CA GLY A 146 -4.96 -15.64 4.56
C GLY A 146 -5.20 -14.66 5.71
N ARG A 147 -5.60 -13.42 5.39
CA ARG A 147 -5.78 -12.37 6.40
C ARG A 147 -6.79 -12.70 7.48
N LYS A 148 -7.97 -13.19 7.08
CA LYS A 148 -9.12 -13.37 7.98
C LYS A 148 -8.82 -14.40 9.08
N ALA A 149 -8.21 -15.53 8.72
CA ALA A 149 -7.89 -16.59 9.67
C ALA A 149 -6.46 -16.47 10.26
N GLY A 150 -5.53 -15.84 9.54
CA GLY A 150 -4.14 -15.63 10.00
C GLY A 150 -4.02 -14.53 11.05
N LEU A 151 -4.76 -13.42 10.93
CA LEU A 151 -4.70 -12.31 11.89
C LEU A 151 -4.92 -12.73 13.35
N PRO A 152 -6.01 -13.44 13.73
CA PRO A 152 -6.19 -13.88 15.11
C PRO A 152 -5.08 -14.82 15.58
N LYS A 153 -4.60 -15.73 14.71
CA LYS A 153 -3.49 -16.64 15.03
C LYS A 153 -2.18 -15.89 15.36
N ILE A 154 -1.89 -14.83 14.62
CA ILE A 154 -0.71 -13.99 14.88
C ILE A 154 -0.83 -13.29 16.23
N PHE A 155 -2.00 -12.69 16.50
CA PHE A 155 -2.27 -12.02 17.77
C PHE A 155 -2.14 -12.98 18.95
N ASP A 156 -2.79 -14.14 18.86
CA ASP A 156 -2.79 -15.13 19.94
C ASP A 156 -1.41 -15.75 20.14
N GLY A 157 -0.69 -16.08 19.07
CA GLY A 157 0.66 -16.62 19.14
C GLY A 157 1.67 -15.66 19.78
N ILE A 158 1.67 -14.39 19.37
CA ILE A 158 2.56 -13.38 19.96
C ILE A 158 2.17 -13.11 21.42
N ARG A 159 0.88 -12.99 21.72
CA ARG A 159 0.39 -12.78 23.10
C ARG A 159 0.75 -13.95 24.00
N HIS A 160 0.58 -15.18 23.51
CA HIS A 160 0.95 -16.41 24.21
C HIS A 160 2.46 -16.47 24.49
N PHE A 161 3.30 -16.20 23.48
CA PHE A 161 4.75 -16.23 23.64
C PHE A 161 5.23 -15.19 24.66
N ILE A 162 4.71 -13.96 24.60
CA ILE A 162 5.08 -12.89 25.53
C ILE A 162 4.74 -13.27 26.98
N ALA A 163 3.59 -13.91 27.21
CA ALA A 163 3.14 -14.30 28.54
C ALA A 163 3.93 -15.49 29.11
N ASN A 164 4.31 -16.47 28.29
CA ASN A 164 4.79 -17.77 28.74
C ASN A 164 6.30 -18.00 28.53
N SER A 165 6.98 -17.21 27.69
CA SER A 165 8.41 -17.38 27.45
C SER A 165 9.27 -16.74 28.54
N LYS A 166 10.29 -17.47 29.00
CA LYS A 166 11.34 -16.93 29.89
C LYS A 166 12.08 -15.75 29.27
N ARG A 167 12.09 -15.66 27.93
CA ARG A 167 12.82 -14.62 27.17
C ARG A 167 12.20 -13.24 27.28
N THR A 168 10.88 -13.17 27.45
CA THR A 168 10.07 -11.94 27.57
C THR A 168 9.78 -11.56 29.03
N GLN A 169 9.89 -12.52 29.94
CA GLN A 169 9.86 -12.32 31.40
C GLN A 169 11.16 -11.67 31.91
N ARG A 170 11.40 -10.40 31.55
CA ARG A 170 12.53 -9.59 32.07
C ARG A 170 12.03 -8.53 33.05
N SER A 171 12.92 -7.95 33.85
CA SER A 171 12.60 -6.97 34.91
C SER A 171 11.84 -5.71 34.48
N ARG A 172 11.88 -5.33 33.19
CA ARG A 172 11.08 -4.23 32.60
C ARG A 172 9.85 -4.68 31.80
N GLY A 173 9.56 -5.98 31.76
CA GLY A 173 8.39 -6.61 31.13
C GLY A 173 8.21 -6.29 29.65
N THR A 174 8.47 -7.26 28.76
CA THR A 174 7.94 -7.15 27.39
C THR A 174 6.42 -7.30 27.48
N THR A 175 5.67 -6.32 26.97
CA THR A 175 4.20 -6.35 26.98
C THR A 175 3.67 -6.33 25.55
N PHE A 176 2.58 -7.04 25.33
CA PHE A 176 1.89 -7.06 24.04
C PHE A 176 1.33 -5.66 23.72
N HIS A 177 1.31 -5.32 22.43
CA HIS A 177 0.82 -4.04 21.94
C HIS A 177 -0.07 -4.27 20.72
N GLU A 178 -1.38 -4.08 20.89
CA GLU A 178 -2.36 -4.41 19.86
C GLU A 178 -2.18 -3.58 18.59
N THR A 179 -2.11 -2.25 18.72
CA THR A 179 -1.94 -1.35 17.56
C THR A 179 -0.64 -1.62 16.79
N MET A 180 0.48 -1.80 17.50
CA MET A 180 1.78 -2.10 16.86
C MET A 180 1.75 -3.43 16.12
N THR A 181 1.14 -4.46 16.72
CA THR A 181 0.98 -5.77 16.09
C THR A 181 0.09 -5.66 14.85
N TYR A 182 -1.05 -4.99 14.95
CA TYR A 182 -1.94 -4.75 13.82
C TYR A 182 -1.23 -4.02 12.67
N PHE A 183 -0.48 -2.96 12.98
CA PHE A 183 0.29 -2.19 12.00
C PHE A 183 1.23 -3.11 11.19
N TRP A 184 2.05 -3.91 11.86
CA TRP A 184 3.00 -4.78 11.19
C TRP A 184 2.33 -5.92 10.41
N VAL A 185 1.28 -6.53 10.95
CA VAL A 185 0.49 -7.53 10.21
C VAL A 185 -0.14 -6.91 8.97
N HIS A 186 -0.60 -5.66 9.06
CA HIS A 186 -1.12 -4.95 7.91
C HIS A 186 -0.04 -4.63 6.87
N MET A 187 1.18 -4.23 7.28
CA MET A 187 2.30 -3.99 6.35
C MET A 187 2.76 -5.26 5.63
N VAL A 188 2.87 -6.38 6.37
CA VAL A 188 3.25 -7.68 5.79
C VAL A 188 2.18 -8.17 4.83
N HIS A 189 0.91 -8.07 5.21
CA HIS A 189 -0.20 -8.42 4.31
C HIS A 189 -0.21 -7.55 3.06
N TYR A 190 0.02 -6.24 3.19
CA TYR A 190 0.09 -5.35 2.04
C TYR A 190 1.23 -5.76 1.10
N ALA A 191 2.41 -6.05 1.64
CA ALA A 191 3.57 -6.49 0.88
C ALA A 191 3.32 -7.83 0.15
N LEU A 192 2.71 -8.81 0.83
CA LEU A 192 2.34 -10.12 0.25
C LEU A 192 1.45 -9.99 -0.98
N GLU A 193 0.52 -9.02 -0.95
CA GLU A 193 -0.50 -8.84 -1.99
C GLU A 193 -0.05 -7.90 -3.12
N THR A 194 1.01 -7.12 -2.91
CA THR A 194 1.49 -6.11 -3.87
C THR A 194 2.83 -6.43 -4.51
N THR A 195 3.61 -7.32 -3.91
CA THR A 195 4.97 -7.60 -4.33
C THR A 195 5.14 -9.09 -4.57
N ALA A 196 5.50 -9.46 -5.80
CA ALA A 196 5.81 -10.85 -6.12
C ALA A 196 7.04 -11.32 -5.34
N ASN A 197 7.02 -12.59 -4.89
CA ASN A 197 8.15 -13.24 -4.24
C ASN A 197 8.62 -14.43 -5.09
N PRO A 198 9.57 -14.24 -6.02
CA PRO A 198 9.98 -15.28 -6.97
C PRO A 198 10.65 -16.49 -6.33
N THR A 199 11.31 -16.33 -5.18
CA THR A 199 11.99 -17.41 -4.46
C THR A 199 11.03 -18.22 -3.58
N GLY A 200 9.87 -17.65 -3.25
CA GLY A 200 8.86 -18.29 -2.40
C GLY A 200 9.22 -18.35 -0.90
N ASP A 201 10.43 -17.95 -0.51
CA ASP A 201 10.93 -18.00 0.86
C ASP A 201 10.87 -16.64 1.56
N PHE A 202 11.08 -16.64 2.88
CA PHE A 202 11.02 -15.42 3.70
C PHE A 202 12.13 -14.42 3.36
N LYS A 203 13.33 -14.91 3.01
CA LYS A 203 14.48 -14.07 2.63
C LYS A 203 14.19 -13.29 1.34
N GLY A 204 13.65 -13.94 0.31
CA GLY A 204 13.21 -13.25 -0.89
C GLY A 204 12.08 -12.25 -0.62
N PHE A 205 11.14 -12.58 0.25
CA PHE A 205 10.10 -11.64 0.67
C PHE A 205 10.69 -10.37 1.30
N LEU A 206 11.66 -10.50 2.21
CA LEU A 206 12.36 -9.35 2.82
C LEU A 206 13.18 -8.56 1.81
N PHE A 207 13.87 -9.24 0.89
CA PHE A 207 14.65 -8.60 -0.15
C PHE A 207 13.78 -7.72 -1.08
N MET A 208 12.59 -8.22 -1.42
CA MET A 208 11.62 -7.47 -2.23
C MET A 208 10.91 -6.36 -1.45
N ASN A 209 10.93 -6.41 -0.12
CA ASN A 209 10.26 -5.45 0.78
C ASN A 209 11.20 -4.88 1.84
N PRO A 210 12.33 -4.24 1.45
CA PRO A 210 13.38 -3.83 2.38
C PRO A 210 12.90 -2.80 3.40
N GLN A 211 11.85 -2.03 3.10
CA GLN A 211 11.22 -1.07 4.02
C GLN A 211 10.71 -1.71 5.31
N LEU A 212 10.39 -3.01 5.30
CA LEU A 212 9.90 -3.72 6.48
C LEU A 212 10.99 -3.89 7.56
N SER A 213 12.27 -3.85 7.20
CA SER A 213 13.39 -3.88 8.16
C SER A 213 13.45 -2.64 9.04
N ASN A 214 12.88 -1.51 8.59
CA ASN A 214 12.85 -0.27 9.35
C ASN A 214 11.84 -0.36 10.51
N GLY A 215 12.31 -0.75 11.71
CA GLY A 215 11.46 -0.80 12.91
C GLY A 215 10.75 0.52 13.27
N GLY A 216 11.21 1.66 12.74
CA GLY A 216 10.57 2.97 12.91
C GLY A 216 9.48 3.30 11.88
N LEU A 217 9.14 2.39 10.95
CA LEU A 217 8.21 2.67 9.84
C LEU A 217 6.83 3.18 10.32
N PHE A 218 6.36 2.72 11.47
CA PHE A 218 5.09 3.16 12.06
C PHE A 218 5.06 4.67 12.33
N LEU A 219 6.21 5.32 12.57
CA LEU A 219 6.28 6.77 12.87
C LEU A 219 5.85 7.66 11.70
N HIS A 220 5.78 7.11 10.49
CA HIS A 220 5.21 7.82 9.35
C HIS A 220 3.68 7.86 9.39
N TYR A 221 3.05 6.92 10.10
CA TYR A 221 1.60 6.75 10.19
C TYR A 221 1.03 7.21 11.52
N TYR A 222 1.82 7.06 12.59
CA TYR A 222 1.42 7.37 13.94
C TYR A 222 2.31 8.45 14.57
N THR A 223 1.72 9.29 15.41
CA THR A 223 2.48 10.12 16.36
C THR A 223 3.11 9.25 17.45
N LYS A 224 4.20 9.74 18.05
CA LYS A 224 4.79 9.11 19.23
C LYS A 224 3.82 9.13 20.41
N GLU A 225 2.99 10.16 20.49
CA GLU A 225 1.96 10.30 21.51
C GLU A 225 0.96 9.13 21.45
N LEU A 226 0.36 8.91 20.27
CA LEU A 226 -0.60 7.83 20.09
C LEU A 226 0.06 6.44 20.22
N MET A 227 1.26 6.24 19.69
CA MET A 227 1.86 4.89 19.64
C MET A 227 2.67 4.50 20.90
N LEU A 228 3.32 5.46 21.58
CA LEU A 228 4.24 5.16 22.68
C LEU A 228 3.73 5.61 24.05
N HIS A 229 2.86 6.63 24.09
CA HIS A 229 2.41 7.24 25.36
C HIS A 229 0.94 6.94 25.67
N ASN A 230 0.13 6.56 24.68
CA ASN A 230 -1.27 6.17 24.88
C ASN A 230 -1.40 4.71 25.32
N ALA A 231 -1.89 4.48 26.54
CA ALA A 231 -2.13 3.13 27.07
C ALA A 231 -3.24 2.37 26.31
N GLY A 232 -4.26 3.06 25.81
CA GLY A 232 -5.35 2.49 25.03
C GLY A 232 -4.88 1.85 23.73
N ALA A 233 -3.92 2.46 23.03
CA ALA A 233 -3.33 1.90 21.81
C ALA A 233 -2.62 0.55 22.03
N ARG A 234 -2.25 0.24 23.28
CA ARG A 234 -1.67 -1.07 23.64
C ARG A 234 -2.73 -2.16 23.83
N LEU A 235 -3.94 -1.78 24.22
CA LEU A 235 -5.06 -2.66 24.58
C LEU A 235 -6.05 -2.86 23.44
N GLU A 236 -6.20 -1.87 22.56
CA GLU A 236 -7.09 -1.91 21.40
C GLU A 236 -6.38 -1.32 20.18
N VAL A 237 -6.83 -1.71 18.99
CA VAL A 237 -6.27 -1.21 17.72
C VAL A 237 -6.74 0.24 17.49
N ALA A 238 -5.80 1.17 17.61
CA ALA A 238 -5.98 2.56 17.22
C ALA A 238 -5.65 2.77 15.73
N LEU A 239 -6.48 3.54 15.03
CA LEU A 239 -6.20 3.95 13.66
C LEU A 239 -5.08 5.01 13.61
N PRO A 240 -4.31 5.08 12.52
CA PRO A 240 -3.25 6.08 12.39
C PRO A 240 -3.77 7.52 12.40
N ASP A 241 -3.03 8.41 13.05
CA ASP A 241 -3.37 9.83 13.23
C ASP A 241 -2.57 10.78 12.31
N LYS A 242 -1.48 10.32 11.66
CA LYS A 242 -0.75 11.15 10.68
C LYS A 242 -1.20 10.92 9.24
N ARG A 243 -1.28 9.67 8.83
CA ARG A 243 -1.67 9.28 7.46
C ARG A 243 -2.27 7.88 7.47
N PRO A 244 -3.23 7.57 6.57
CA PRO A 244 -3.85 6.25 6.51
C PRO A 244 -2.83 5.16 6.16
N LEU A 245 -3.09 3.92 6.60
CA LEU A 245 -2.29 2.78 6.20
C LEU A 245 -2.47 2.48 4.69
N PRO A 246 -1.45 1.91 4.00
CA PRO A 246 -1.54 1.49 2.62
C PRO A 246 -2.68 0.49 2.41
N SER A 247 -3.62 0.80 1.53
CA SER A 247 -4.77 -0.05 1.27
C SER A 247 -4.55 -0.89 0.01
N LEU A 248 -4.91 -2.17 0.06
CA LEU A 248 -4.97 -3.02 -1.13
C LEU A 248 -6.08 -2.62 -2.10
N ILE A 249 -7.04 -1.84 -1.60
CA ILE A 249 -8.10 -1.22 -2.40
C ILE A 249 -7.58 0.09 -3.06
N GLY A 250 -6.30 0.44 -2.87
CA GLY A 250 -5.71 1.64 -3.44
C GLY A 250 -4.21 1.50 -3.67
N GLY A 251 -3.83 1.09 -4.89
CA GLY A 251 -2.55 1.53 -5.44
C GLY A 251 -2.59 3.05 -5.59
N ALA A 252 -2.08 3.78 -4.59
CA ALA A 252 -1.97 5.23 -4.61
C ALA A 252 -0.60 5.66 -4.09
N GLU A 253 0.38 5.73 -4.99
CA GLU A 253 1.47 6.71 -4.87
C GLU A 253 0.95 8.07 -5.38
N PRO A 254 1.36 9.20 -4.77
CA PRO A 254 0.82 10.52 -5.09
C PRO A 254 1.42 11.06 -6.39
N GLY A 255 0.55 11.51 -7.32
CA GLY A 255 0.96 12.40 -8.41
C GLY A 255 0.84 11.88 -9.85
N LYS A 256 0.18 10.74 -10.11
CA LYS A 256 -0.28 10.41 -11.46
C LYS A 256 -1.80 10.22 -11.50
N PRO A 257 -2.47 10.65 -12.59
CA PRO A 257 -3.92 10.54 -12.69
C PRO A 257 -4.31 9.06 -12.66
N VAL A 258 -5.14 8.73 -11.67
CA VAL A 258 -5.65 7.40 -11.36
C VAL A 258 -6.52 6.92 -12.52
N ARG A 259 -6.23 5.73 -13.07
CA ARG A 259 -7.17 5.04 -13.95
C ARG A 259 -8.16 4.23 -13.09
N PRO A 260 -9.48 4.36 -13.28
CA PRO A 260 -10.50 3.73 -12.44
C PRO A 260 -10.46 2.19 -12.43
N LEU A 261 -10.95 1.63 -11.33
CA LEU A 261 -10.98 0.20 -10.94
C LEU A 261 -11.62 -0.74 -11.99
N GLU A 262 -12.43 -0.19 -12.89
CA GLU A 262 -13.22 -0.92 -13.90
C GLU A 262 -12.37 -1.54 -15.03
N GLN A 263 -11.14 -1.05 -15.25
CA GLN A 263 -10.23 -1.59 -16.29
C GLN A 263 -9.36 -2.77 -15.82
N ARG A 264 -9.49 -3.22 -14.56
CA ARG A 264 -8.58 -4.20 -13.95
C ARG A 264 -9.14 -5.62 -13.87
N LEU A 265 -10.40 -5.85 -14.26
CA LEU A 265 -11.05 -7.16 -14.25
C LEU A 265 -11.56 -7.50 -15.68
N ALA A 266 -10.68 -8.15 -16.46
CA ALA A 266 -10.80 -8.60 -17.87
C ALA A 266 -10.86 -7.51 -18.96
N PRO A 267 -10.31 -7.74 -20.18
CA PRO A 267 -9.99 -6.69 -21.15
C PRO A 267 -11.27 -6.14 -21.79
N GLY A 268 -11.84 -5.13 -21.16
CA GLY A 268 -13.01 -4.42 -21.64
C GLY A 268 -12.81 -2.93 -21.45
N ARG A 269 -13.15 -2.16 -22.49
CA ARG A 269 -13.33 -0.71 -22.43
C ARG A 269 -14.05 -0.30 -21.13
N PRO A 270 -13.74 0.85 -20.49
CA PRO A 270 -14.55 1.36 -19.38
C PRO A 270 -16.03 1.33 -19.79
N MET A 271 -16.84 0.63 -19.00
CA MET A 271 -18.24 0.38 -19.30
C MET A 271 -18.97 1.73 -19.28
N ASP A 272 -19.51 2.12 -20.42
CA ASP A 272 -20.34 3.34 -20.51
C ASP A 272 -21.61 3.19 -19.66
N ASP A 273 -22.29 4.31 -19.40
CA ASP A 273 -23.46 4.34 -18.50
C ASP A 273 -24.61 3.46 -19.00
N GLU A 274 -24.74 3.31 -20.32
CA GLU A 274 -25.76 2.46 -20.94
C GLU A 274 -25.46 0.96 -20.70
N ALA A 275 -24.21 0.54 -20.92
CA ALA A 275 -23.78 -0.82 -20.64
C ALA A 275 -23.81 -1.14 -19.14
N PHE A 276 -23.54 -0.15 -18.28
CA PHE A 276 -23.65 -0.27 -16.83
C PHE A 276 -25.10 -0.52 -16.41
N LEU A 277 -26.05 0.30 -16.88
CA LEU A 277 -27.48 0.12 -16.59
C LEU A 277 -28.01 -1.22 -17.10
N ARG A 278 -27.58 -1.65 -18.28
CA ARG A 278 -27.93 -2.98 -18.80
C ARG A 278 -27.43 -4.09 -17.88
N CYS A 279 -26.18 -4.04 -17.43
CA CYS A 279 -25.64 -5.03 -16.49
C CYS A 279 -26.34 -4.98 -15.13
N PHE A 280 -26.75 -3.79 -14.67
CA PHE A 280 -27.54 -3.61 -13.44
C PHE A 280 -28.91 -4.31 -13.55
N HIS A 281 -29.66 -4.05 -14.61
CA HIS A 281 -30.98 -4.66 -14.82
C HIS A 281 -30.91 -6.19 -14.98
N GLU A 282 -29.82 -6.69 -15.55
CA GLU A 282 -29.59 -8.14 -15.72
C GLU A 282 -28.98 -8.80 -14.48
N GLY A 283 -28.67 -8.05 -13.41
CA GLY A 283 -28.04 -8.58 -12.20
C GLY A 283 -26.60 -9.09 -12.41
N ARG A 284 -25.92 -8.61 -13.46
CA ARG A 284 -24.56 -9.04 -13.87
C ARG A 284 -23.47 -8.04 -13.46
N LEU A 285 -23.75 -7.11 -12.55
CA LEU A 285 -22.74 -6.17 -12.08
C LEU A 285 -21.61 -6.91 -11.34
N PRO A 286 -20.33 -6.58 -11.59
CA PRO A 286 -19.19 -7.21 -10.91
C PRO A 286 -19.17 -6.98 -9.39
N SER A 287 -19.70 -5.84 -8.94
CA SER A 287 -19.80 -5.47 -7.53
C SER A 287 -20.96 -4.50 -7.30
N TRP A 288 -21.57 -4.59 -6.11
CA TRP A 288 -22.58 -3.64 -5.64
C TRP A 288 -22.02 -2.87 -4.43
N GLY A 289 -21.74 -1.59 -4.62
CA GLY A 289 -21.15 -0.72 -3.61
C GLY A 289 -21.69 0.71 -3.70
N HIS A 290 -21.15 1.61 -2.87
CA HIS A 290 -21.65 2.98 -2.76
C HIS A 290 -21.61 3.76 -4.09
N GLU A 291 -20.53 3.64 -4.85
CA GLU A 291 -20.41 4.31 -6.15
C GLU A 291 -21.41 3.77 -7.19
N ALA A 292 -21.61 2.45 -7.24
CA ALA A 292 -22.60 1.82 -8.12
C ALA A 292 -24.03 2.31 -7.80
N LYS A 293 -24.36 2.44 -6.51
CA LYS A 293 -25.62 3.04 -6.06
C LYS A 293 -25.79 4.47 -6.58
N LEU A 294 -24.79 5.34 -6.39
CA LEU A 294 -24.85 6.72 -6.87
C LEU A 294 -24.97 6.79 -8.41
N ARG A 295 -24.32 5.88 -9.14
CA ARG A 295 -24.38 5.79 -10.61
C ARG A 295 -25.77 5.39 -11.10
N VAL A 296 -26.41 4.40 -10.49
CA VAL A 296 -27.80 4.01 -10.78
C VAL A 296 -28.75 5.19 -10.54
N VAL A 297 -28.62 5.86 -9.38
CA VAL A 297 -29.43 7.03 -9.04
C VAL A 297 -29.28 8.13 -10.10
N TRP A 298 -28.04 8.48 -10.46
CA TRP A 298 -27.77 9.54 -11.43
C TRP A 298 -28.32 9.21 -12.82
N CYS A 299 -28.08 7.99 -13.32
CA CYS A 299 -28.51 7.55 -14.64
C CYS A 299 -30.04 7.55 -14.77
N LEU A 300 -30.75 6.93 -13.82
CA LEU A 300 -32.21 6.84 -13.85
C LEU A 300 -32.89 8.21 -13.69
N LEU A 301 -32.30 9.11 -12.89
CA LEU A 301 -32.81 10.48 -12.76
C LEU A 301 -32.68 11.27 -14.07
N ARG A 302 -31.66 11.02 -14.88
CA ARG A 302 -31.48 11.67 -16.19
C ARG A 302 -32.33 11.04 -17.28
N GLU A 303 -32.48 9.73 -17.28
CA GLU A 303 -33.32 9.01 -18.25
C GLU A 303 -34.80 9.35 -18.06
N HIS A 304 -35.27 9.41 -16.81
CA HIS A 304 -36.69 9.52 -16.52
C HIS A 304 -37.10 10.86 -15.93
N GLY A 305 -36.17 11.72 -15.53
CA GLY A 305 -36.45 13.01 -14.89
C GLY A 305 -37.04 12.84 -13.48
N ARG A 306 -36.50 13.58 -12.50
CA ARG A 306 -36.94 13.49 -11.10
C ARG A 306 -38.46 13.64 -10.92
N MET A 307 -39.05 14.67 -11.55
CA MET A 307 -40.48 15.02 -11.45
C MET A 307 -41.36 14.27 -12.47
N LYS A 308 -40.77 13.41 -13.31
CA LYS A 308 -41.45 12.67 -14.38
C LYS A 308 -41.48 11.14 -14.10
N GLY A 309 -41.42 10.76 -12.81
CA GLY A 309 -41.44 9.36 -12.37
C GLY A 309 -40.07 8.73 -12.11
N GLY A 310 -38.96 9.46 -12.35
CA GLY A 310 -37.62 8.96 -12.04
C GLY A 310 -37.39 8.66 -10.56
N THR A 311 -38.07 9.39 -9.66
CA THR A 311 -37.94 9.15 -8.21
C THR A 311 -38.41 7.76 -7.81
N GLU A 312 -39.59 7.35 -8.29
CA GLU A 312 -40.16 6.03 -7.99
C GLU A 312 -39.32 4.91 -8.61
N LYS A 313 -38.87 5.10 -9.86
CA LYS A 313 -38.01 4.12 -10.55
C LYS A 313 -36.67 3.91 -9.86
N VAL A 314 -36.05 4.97 -9.34
CA VAL A 314 -34.81 4.84 -8.55
C VAL A 314 -35.06 4.06 -7.27
N LEU A 315 -36.12 4.37 -6.52
CA LEU A 315 -36.42 3.67 -5.27
C LEU A 315 -36.72 2.19 -5.52
N GLN A 316 -37.51 1.85 -6.55
CA GLN A 316 -37.77 0.46 -6.96
C GLN A 316 -36.49 -0.26 -7.37
N ALA A 317 -35.62 0.39 -8.16
CA ALA A 317 -34.34 -0.17 -8.59
C ALA A 317 -33.42 -0.47 -7.39
N LEU A 318 -33.30 0.47 -6.45
CA LEU A 318 -32.49 0.27 -5.24
C LEU A 318 -33.07 -0.83 -4.35
N GLN A 319 -34.40 -0.89 -4.20
CA GLN A 319 -35.05 -1.94 -3.43
C GLN A 319 -34.81 -3.33 -4.05
N GLN A 320 -34.88 -3.45 -5.38
CA GLN A 320 -34.59 -4.69 -6.08
C GLN A 320 -33.13 -5.12 -5.91
N ALA A 321 -32.18 -4.18 -5.94
CA ALA A 321 -30.76 -4.47 -5.83
C ALA A 321 -30.30 -4.80 -4.39
N GLU A 322 -30.90 -4.16 -3.38
CA GLU A 322 -30.50 -4.28 -1.98
C GLU A 322 -31.30 -5.33 -1.20
N GLY A 323 -32.47 -5.72 -1.72
CA GLY A 323 -33.33 -6.74 -1.11
C GLY A 323 -33.65 -6.43 0.35
N SER A 324 -33.35 -7.37 1.25
CA SER A 324 -33.59 -7.23 2.69
C SER A 324 -32.72 -6.17 3.38
N GLY A 325 -31.65 -5.71 2.72
CA GLY A 325 -30.78 -4.64 3.21
C GLY A 325 -31.23 -3.24 2.79
N HIS A 326 -32.32 -3.12 2.02
CA HIS A 326 -32.79 -1.83 1.55
C HIS A 326 -33.28 -0.93 2.70
N ASN A 327 -32.91 0.34 2.62
CA ASN A 327 -33.39 1.37 3.54
C ASN A 327 -33.98 2.52 2.74
N VAL A 328 -35.29 2.74 2.87
CA VAL A 328 -36.04 3.76 2.12
C VAL A 328 -35.49 5.16 2.42
N THR A 329 -35.21 5.45 3.68
CA THR A 329 -34.69 6.76 4.11
C THR A 329 -33.29 7.04 3.54
N ALA A 330 -32.40 6.06 3.60
CA ALA A 330 -31.07 6.19 3.02
C ALA A 330 -31.11 6.33 1.49
N SER A 331 -32.00 5.59 0.83
CA SER A 331 -32.19 5.66 -0.62
C SER A 331 -32.71 7.02 -1.05
N TYR A 332 -33.70 7.57 -0.32
CA TYR A 332 -34.19 8.92 -0.56
C TYR A 332 -33.12 9.98 -0.29
N PHE A 333 -32.31 9.82 0.75
CA PHE A 333 -31.18 10.70 1.04
C PHE A 333 -30.21 10.78 -0.14
N TRP A 334 -29.74 9.64 -0.65
CA TRP A 334 -28.80 9.63 -1.78
C TRP A 334 -29.42 10.18 -3.06
N LEU A 335 -30.69 9.86 -3.32
CA LEU A 335 -31.47 10.45 -4.40
C LEU A 335 -31.51 11.98 -4.32
N GLN A 336 -31.75 12.54 -3.13
CA GLN A 336 -31.77 13.98 -2.90
C GLN A 336 -30.40 14.60 -3.14
N MET A 337 -29.34 13.99 -2.62
CA MET A 337 -27.98 14.51 -2.69
C MET A 337 -27.42 14.46 -4.12
N VAL A 338 -27.68 13.39 -4.87
CA VAL A 338 -27.32 13.27 -6.29
C VAL A 338 -28.06 14.30 -7.12
N THR A 339 -29.36 14.47 -6.91
CA THR A 339 -30.15 15.48 -7.64
C THR A 339 -29.58 16.89 -7.41
N LEU A 340 -29.24 17.24 -6.17
CA LEU A 340 -28.68 18.56 -5.86
C LEU A 340 -27.33 18.80 -6.54
N ALA A 341 -26.48 17.78 -6.56
CA ALA A 341 -25.19 17.86 -7.24
C ALA A 341 -25.36 17.94 -8.76
N ASP A 342 -26.32 17.20 -9.34
CA ASP A 342 -26.54 17.16 -10.79
C ASP A 342 -27.12 18.47 -11.32
N VAL A 343 -28.03 19.11 -10.57
CA VAL A 343 -28.53 20.46 -10.89
C VAL A 343 -27.39 21.49 -10.93
N LYS A 344 -26.36 21.32 -10.11
CA LYS A 344 -25.16 22.19 -10.12
C LYS A 344 -24.15 21.82 -11.20
N ALA A 345 -24.24 20.63 -11.75
CA ALA A 345 -23.28 20.06 -12.69
C ALA A 345 -23.47 20.52 -14.14
N GLY A 346 -24.68 20.94 -14.52
CA GLY A 346 -25.01 21.34 -15.89
C GLY A 346 -25.08 20.16 -16.87
N ASP A 347 -24.83 20.42 -18.16
CA ASP A 347 -24.91 19.43 -19.25
C ASP A 347 -23.69 18.51 -19.31
N LEU A 348 -23.54 17.69 -18.27
CA LEU A 348 -22.64 16.54 -18.33
C LEU A 348 -23.21 15.45 -19.23
N THR A 349 -22.36 14.56 -19.75
CA THR A 349 -22.78 13.46 -20.63
C THR A 349 -22.60 12.08 -20.01
N THR A 350 -21.79 11.99 -18.94
CA THR A 350 -21.49 10.71 -18.28
C THR A 350 -21.38 10.84 -16.77
N TYR A 351 -21.65 9.75 -16.05
CA TYR A 351 -21.47 9.68 -14.59
C TYR A 351 -20.00 9.90 -14.20
N ALA A 352 -19.05 9.44 -15.01
CA ALA A 352 -17.63 9.64 -14.77
C ALA A 352 -17.25 11.12 -14.69
N GLN A 353 -17.85 11.97 -15.54
CA GLN A 353 -17.70 13.42 -15.45
C GLN A 353 -18.36 13.98 -14.19
N PHE A 354 -19.55 13.48 -13.85
CA PHE A 354 -20.29 13.90 -12.66
C PHE A 354 -19.53 13.61 -11.36
N ALA A 355 -18.93 12.42 -11.23
CA ALA A 355 -18.18 12.01 -10.06
C ALA A 355 -16.92 12.87 -9.83
N GLN A 356 -16.29 13.37 -10.89
CA GLN A 356 -15.08 14.21 -10.81
C GLN A 356 -15.36 15.66 -10.37
N LEU A 357 -16.62 16.11 -10.37
CA LEU A 357 -16.94 17.47 -9.95
C LEU A 357 -16.66 17.70 -8.45
N PRO A 358 -16.07 18.83 -8.05
CA PRO A 358 -15.85 19.15 -6.64
C PRO A 358 -17.12 19.14 -5.78
N SER A 359 -18.27 19.46 -6.38
CA SER A 359 -19.59 19.38 -5.73
C SER A 359 -20.05 17.94 -5.45
N SER A 360 -19.63 16.98 -6.28
CA SER A 360 -20.03 15.58 -6.23
C SER A 360 -19.05 14.73 -5.43
N GLN A 361 -17.79 15.15 -5.27
CA GLN A 361 -16.76 14.45 -4.49
C GLN A 361 -17.20 14.15 -3.05
N LYS A 362 -17.99 15.04 -2.44
CA LYS A 362 -18.54 14.81 -1.09
C LYS A 362 -19.50 13.62 -1.02
N LEU A 363 -20.18 13.31 -2.13
CA LEU A 363 -21.13 12.20 -2.23
C LEU A 363 -20.43 10.84 -2.19
N LEU A 364 -19.15 10.76 -2.59
CA LEU A 364 -18.39 9.51 -2.57
C LEU A 364 -18.08 9.01 -1.15
N ASN A 365 -18.25 9.84 -0.13
CA ASN A 365 -18.16 9.42 1.27
C ASN A 365 -19.50 8.81 1.73
N PRO A 366 -19.57 7.49 2.02
CA PRO A 366 -20.80 6.85 2.50
C PRO A 366 -21.28 7.39 3.86
N ASP A 367 -20.37 7.90 4.71
CA ASP A 367 -20.67 8.44 6.04
C ASP A 367 -21.27 9.86 5.99
N LEU A 368 -21.55 10.39 4.79
CA LEU A 368 -22.17 11.70 4.63
C LEU A 368 -23.58 11.74 5.26
N ILE A 369 -24.29 10.61 5.25
CA ILE A 369 -25.63 10.49 5.82
C ILE A 369 -25.65 10.73 7.33
N ASP A 370 -24.57 10.39 8.05
CA ASP A 370 -24.45 10.53 9.51
C ASP A 370 -24.42 12.00 9.96
N LYS A 371 -24.14 12.92 9.02
CA LYS A 371 -24.24 14.37 9.28
C LYS A 371 -25.69 14.85 9.34
N HIS A 372 -26.61 14.08 8.78
CA HIS A 372 -28.03 14.44 8.62
C HIS A 372 -28.92 13.60 9.52
N TYR A 373 -28.59 12.32 9.71
CA TYR A 373 -29.37 11.36 10.46
C TYR A 373 -28.59 10.77 11.63
N SER A 374 -29.27 10.46 12.73
CA SER A 374 -28.77 9.54 13.75
C SER A 374 -28.99 8.08 13.33
N ASP A 375 -28.20 7.17 13.90
CA ASP A 375 -28.33 5.72 13.69
C ASP A 375 -29.75 5.23 13.97
N ARG A 376 -30.40 5.82 15.00
CA ARG A 376 -31.79 5.54 15.33
C ARG A 376 -32.74 5.96 14.22
N ALA A 377 -32.59 7.17 13.67
CA ALA A 377 -33.45 7.67 12.59
C ALA A 377 -33.28 6.86 11.30
N ILE A 378 -32.08 6.33 11.02
CA ILE A 378 -31.84 5.41 9.89
C ILE A 378 -32.47 4.05 10.15
N ALA A 379 -32.30 3.47 11.34
CA ALA A 379 -32.89 2.19 11.70
C ALA A 379 -34.43 2.23 11.63
N ASP A 380 -35.04 3.27 12.20
CA ASP A 380 -36.49 3.53 12.18
C ASP A 380 -37.01 3.92 10.78
N GLY A 381 -36.10 4.14 9.83
CA GLY A 381 -36.37 4.59 8.47
C GLY A 381 -36.19 3.53 7.38
N ALA A 382 -36.04 2.27 7.77
CA ALA A 382 -35.84 1.15 6.85
C ALA A 382 -37.04 0.92 5.92
N THR A 383 -38.27 0.95 6.46
CA THR A 383 -39.51 0.72 5.72
C THR A 383 -40.29 1.99 5.41
N ASP A 384 -40.23 2.99 6.31
CA ASP A 384 -40.93 4.26 6.17
C ASP A 384 -39.92 5.42 6.07
N LEU A 385 -40.22 6.40 5.21
CA LEU A 385 -39.36 7.56 5.04
C LEU A 385 -39.30 8.41 6.32
N ARG A 386 -38.09 8.68 6.82
CA ARG A 386 -37.83 9.58 7.95
C ARG A 386 -37.15 10.87 7.49
N PHE A 387 -37.55 11.98 8.09
CA PHE A 387 -36.85 13.25 7.92
C PHE A 387 -35.57 13.28 8.76
N PRO A 388 -34.54 14.05 8.37
CA PRO A 388 -33.31 14.17 9.13
C PRO A 388 -33.55 14.77 10.51
N ASP A 389 -32.95 14.18 11.53
CA ASP A 389 -33.04 14.61 12.93
C ASP A 389 -31.82 15.42 13.39
N ARG A 390 -30.68 15.37 12.67
CA ARG A 390 -29.47 16.16 12.99
C ARG A 390 -29.36 17.43 12.17
N LYS A 391 -29.48 17.31 10.84
CA LYS A 391 -29.30 18.44 9.92
C LYS A 391 -30.28 18.34 8.75
N PRO A 392 -31.05 19.40 8.44
CA PRO A 392 -32.01 19.37 7.34
C PRO A 392 -31.31 19.08 6.00
N LEU A 393 -32.03 18.40 5.10
CA LEU A 393 -31.54 18.20 3.73
C LEU A 393 -31.53 19.54 2.98
N PRO A 394 -30.57 19.73 2.07
CA PRO A 394 -30.57 20.90 1.20
C PRO A 394 -31.87 20.94 0.37
N SER A 395 -32.55 22.10 0.41
CA SER A 395 -33.77 22.37 -0.36
C SER A 395 -33.44 22.88 -1.77
N PHE A 396 -34.31 22.57 -2.73
CA PHE A 396 -34.32 23.18 -4.07
C PHE A 396 -35.00 24.56 -4.09
N VAL A 397 -35.80 24.84 -3.07
CA VAL A 397 -36.58 26.07 -2.94
C VAL A 397 -35.79 27.02 -2.04
N ARG A 398 -35.41 28.18 -2.59
CA ARG A 398 -34.98 29.34 -1.81
C ARG A 398 -36.15 29.93 -1.05
#